data_AF-A0A0J9V4S6-F1
#
_entry.id   AF-A0A0J9V4S6-F1
#
_cell.length_a   1.000
_cell.length_b   1.000
_cell.length_c   1.000
_cell.angle_alpha   90.00
_cell.angle_beta   90.00
_cell.angle_gamma   90.00
#
_symmetry.space_group_name_H-M   'P 1'
#
loop_
_entity.id
_entity.type
_entity.pdbx_description
1 polymer ?
#
loop_
_entity_poly.entity_id
_entity_poly.type
_entity_poly.pdbx_seq_one_letter_code
_entity_poly.pdbx_strand_id
1 'polypeptide(L)'
;MEGNSAGATSGTDEKTISTRLSEENGIKDNCDDNHQNRGGAPAARQGVKLRSASRKPKRFRVKPAVAPKTQQARECHNNVEKQYRTRLKLRFEKLLTVLQASRREDERPGEAKSLETNYCFSRGDVLDAARQRILALEEENKQLSCKIKELSQALMVG
;
A
#
# COMPACT_ATOMS: atom_id res chain seq x y z
N MET A 1 52.25 39.55 -16.36
CA MET A 1 52.21 38.18 -16.93
C MET A 1 50.96 37.53 -16.39
N GLU A 2 49.89 37.60 -17.15
CA GLU A 2 48.57 37.06 -16.83
C GLU A 2 48.57 35.58 -17.20
N GLY A 3 48.34 34.70 -16.22
CA GLY A 3 48.26 33.27 -16.42
C GLY A 3 46.80 32.84 -16.52
N ASN A 4 46.34 32.56 -17.75
CA ASN A 4 45.10 31.85 -18.03
C ASN A 4 45.21 30.40 -17.56
N SER A 5 44.22 29.92 -16.79
CA SER A 5 44.00 28.49 -16.58
C SER A 5 42.59 28.13 -17.04
N ALA A 6 42.52 27.50 -18.21
CA ALA A 6 41.35 26.81 -18.75
C ALA A 6 41.25 25.41 -18.16
N GLY A 7 40.03 24.91 -17.90
CA GLY A 7 39.85 23.54 -17.40
C GLY A 7 38.41 23.11 -17.17
N ALA A 8 37.71 22.83 -18.27
CA ALA A 8 36.63 21.84 -18.44
C ALA A 8 35.44 21.82 -17.45
N THR A 9 34.34 22.47 -17.82
CA THR A 9 32.99 22.07 -17.37
C THR A 9 32.50 20.92 -18.26
N SER A 10 32.60 19.69 -17.78
CA SER A 10 31.92 18.54 -18.40
C SER A 10 30.44 18.62 -18.07
N GLY A 11 29.66 19.28 -18.93
CA GLY A 11 28.21 19.22 -18.92
C GLY A 11 27.76 17.83 -19.36
N THR A 12 27.33 17.01 -18.41
CA THR A 12 26.56 15.80 -18.71
C THR A 12 25.11 16.19 -18.90
N ASP A 13 24.70 16.15 -20.15
CA ASP A 13 23.35 16.25 -20.67
C ASP A 13 22.43 15.15 -20.12
N GLU A 14 21.44 15.54 -19.32
CA GLU A 14 20.45 14.66 -18.68
C GLU A 14 19.46 13.98 -19.67
N LYS A 15 19.73 14.00 -20.97
CA LYS A 15 18.77 13.58 -22.01
C LYS A 15 18.86 12.10 -22.42
N THR A 16 19.74 11.31 -21.80
CA THR A 16 20.00 9.93 -22.25
C THR A 16 19.48 8.84 -21.30
N ILE A 17 18.99 9.17 -20.11
CA ILE A 17 18.50 8.16 -19.14
C ILE A 17 17.01 7.80 -19.34
N SER A 18 16.27 8.57 -20.15
CA SER A 18 14.80 8.40 -20.30
C SER A 18 14.38 7.32 -21.30
N THR A 19 15.31 6.54 -21.87
CA THR A 19 15.02 5.58 -22.97
C THR A 19 15.19 4.10 -22.62
N ARG A 20 15.37 3.72 -21.35
CA ARG A 20 15.57 2.30 -20.97
C ARG A 20 14.60 1.70 -19.95
N LEU A 21 13.40 2.26 -19.77
CA LEU A 21 12.36 1.65 -18.92
C LEU A 21 10.98 1.62 -19.58
N SER A 22 10.93 1.43 -20.91
CA SER A 22 9.67 1.26 -21.66
C SER A 22 9.32 -0.19 -21.98
N GLU A 23 9.96 -1.15 -21.34
CA GLU A 23 9.61 -2.55 -21.53
C GLU A 23 9.32 -3.21 -20.18
N GLU A 24 8.28 -4.04 -20.22
CA GLU A 24 7.72 -4.86 -19.15
C GLU A 24 6.57 -4.25 -18.33
N ASN A 25 5.46 -5.01 -18.32
CA ASN A 25 4.21 -4.86 -17.56
C ASN A 25 3.00 -4.26 -18.29
N GLY A 26 2.71 -4.80 -19.48
CA GLY A 26 1.34 -4.89 -19.98
C GLY A 26 0.59 -6.04 -19.29
N ILE A 27 0.05 -5.81 -18.09
CA ILE A 27 -0.91 -6.74 -17.47
C ILE A 27 -2.31 -6.34 -17.95
N LYS A 28 -2.83 -7.13 -18.89
CA LYS A 28 -4.15 -6.98 -19.49
C LYS A 28 -5.08 -7.97 -18.80
N ASP A 29 -5.77 -7.53 -17.75
CA ASP A 29 -6.81 -8.32 -17.10
C ASP A 29 -8.04 -8.43 -18.00
N ASN A 30 -8.02 -9.43 -18.89
CA ASN A 30 -9.21 -9.90 -19.60
C ASN A 30 -9.67 -11.19 -18.94
N CYS A 31 -10.64 -11.09 -18.04
CA CYS A 31 -11.43 -12.21 -17.56
C CYS A 31 -12.74 -12.28 -18.36
N ASP A 32 -12.70 -12.97 -19.50
CA ASP A 32 -13.91 -13.45 -20.20
C ASP A 32 -13.77 -14.96 -20.38
N ASP A 33 -14.21 -15.70 -19.37
CA ASP A 33 -14.37 -17.15 -19.40
C ASP A 33 -15.61 -17.47 -20.26
N ASN A 34 -15.41 -18.02 -21.46
CA ASN A 34 -16.50 -18.59 -22.25
C ASN A 34 -16.11 -19.99 -22.73
N HIS A 35 -16.40 -20.98 -21.89
CA HIS A 35 -16.41 -22.38 -22.27
C HIS A 35 -17.47 -22.61 -23.36
N GLN A 36 -17.04 -22.67 -24.63
CA GLN A 36 -17.86 -23.20 -25.72
C GLN A 36 -17.26 -24.54 -26.17
N ASN A 37 -18.04 -25.56 -25.85
CA ASN A 37 -17.82 -27.00 -26.00
C ASN A 37 -17.43 -27.42 -27.43
N ARG A 38 -16.38 -28.25 -27.57
CA ARG A 38 -16.03 -28.94 -28.82
C ARG A 38 -16.86 -30.22 -28.95
N GLY A 39 -17.65 -30.29 -30.02
CA GLY A 39 -17.94 -31.55 -30.73
C GLY A 39 -19.33 -32.16 -30.52
N GLY A 40 -20.07 -32.29 -31.62
CA GLY A 40 -21.25 -33.16 -31.75
C GLY A 40 -22.28 -32.66 -32.76
N ALA A 41 -22.31 -33.25 -33.96
CA ALA A 41 -23.35 -33.05 -34.98
C ALA A 41 -24.22 -34.32 -35.10
N PRO A 42 -25.35 -34.34 -35.85
CA PRO A 42 -26.39 -33.32 -36.04
C PRO A 42 -27.79 -33.90 -35.75
N ALA A 43 -28.61 -33.27 -34.92
CA ALA A 43 -30.04 -33.60 -34.81
C ALA A 43 -30.86 -32.39 -35.26
N ALA A 44 -31.63 -32.57 -36.33
CA ALA A 44 -32.49 -31.58 -36.94
C ALA A 44 -33.48 -31.00 -35.90
N ARG A 45 -33.15 -29.82 -35.38
CA ARG A 45 -34.09 -28.97 -34.66
C ARG A 45 -34.29 -27.74 -35.52
N GLN A 46 -35.53 -27.53 -35.94
CA GLN A 46 -35.96 -26.39 -36.75
C GLN A 46 -35.34 -25.11 -36.17
N GLY A 47 -34.46 -24.49 -36.95
CA GLY A 47 -33.63 -23.39 -36.50
C GLY A 47 -34.51 -22.18 -36.17
N VAL A 48 -34.74 -21.94 -34.89
CA VAL A 48 -35.32 -20.67 -34.43
C VAL A 48 -34.29 -19.59 -34.75
N LYS A 49 -34.56 -18.82 -35.80
CA LYS A 49 -33.70 -17.71 -36.22
C LYS A 49 -33.86 -16.58 -35.20
N LEU A 50 -33.01 -16.59 -34.17
CA LEU A 50 -32.90 -15.49 -33.23
C LEU A 50 -32.50 -14.23 -33.99
N ARG A 51 -33.16 -13.10 -33.72
CA ARG A 51 -32.78 -11.81 -34.29
C ARG A 51 -31.39 -11.45 -33.76
N SER A 52 -30.40 -11.31 -34.64
CA SER A 52 -29.10 -10.81 -34.26
C SER A 52 -29.25 -9.38 -33.72
N ALA A 53 -28.94 -9.17 -32.43
CA ALA A 53 -28.89 -7.83 -31.87
C ALA A 53 -27.77 -7.03 -32.56
N SER A 54 -28.10 -5.82 -33.01
CA SER A 54 -27.15 -4.93 -33.69
C SER A 54 -25.98 -4.57 -32.76
N ARG A 55 -24.81 -5.15 -32.99
CA ARG A 55 -23.55 -4.82 -32.30
C ARG A 55 -22.95 -3.54 -32.91
N LYS A 56 -23.61 -2.39 -32.78
CA LYS A 56 -22.93 -1.12 -33.11
C LYS A 56 -21.77 -0.96 -32.13
N PRO A 57 -20.51 -0.85 -32.61
CA PRO A 57 -19.37 -0.68 -31.71
C PRO A 57 -19.59 0.57 -30.86
N LYS A 58 -19.31 0.45 -29.57
CA LYS A 58 -19.42 1.54 -28.60
C LYS A 58 -18.54 2.68 -29.10
N ARG A 59 -19.13 3.81 -29.49
CA ARG A 59 -18.36 4.99 -29.92
C ARG A 59 -17.46 5.40 -28.77
N PHE A 60 -16.14 5.28 -28.96
CA PHE A 60 -15.18 5.82 -28.02
C PHE A 60 -15.37 7.34 -28.00
N ARG A 61 -15.92 7.85 -26.89
CA ARG A 61 -15.96 9.30 -26.67
C ARG A 61 -14.51 9.73 -26.44
N VAL A 62 -13.94 10.46 -27.40
CA VAL A 62 -12.66 11.14 -27.21
C VAL A 62 -12.83 12.08 -26.02
N LYS A 63 -12.05 11.87 -24.97
CA LYS A 63 -12.06 12.79 -23.82
C LYS A 63 -11.63 14.17 -24.34
N PRO A 64 -12.36 15.25 -24.01
CA PRO A 64 -11.97 16.59 -24.42
C PRO A 64 -10.53 16.87 -24.00
N ALA A 65 -9.73 17.45 -24.89
CA ALA A 65 -8.37 17.85 -24.56
C ALA A 65 -8.41 18.83 -23.37
N VAL A 66 -7.77 18.44 -22.27
CA VAL A 66 -7.63 19.29 -21.09
C VAL A 66 -6.51 20.29 -21.36
N ALA A 67 -6.72 21.56 -21.07
CA ALA A 67 -5.71 22.59 -21.28
C ALA A 67 -4.40 22.24 -20.53
N PRO A 68 -3.21 22.46 -21.10
CA PRO A 68 -1.94 22.04 -20.48
C PRO A 68 -1.75 22.56 -19.05
N LYS A 69 -2.17 23.80 -18.78
CA LYS A 69 -2.10 24.40 -17.43
C LYS A 69 -3.02 23.69 -16.43
N THR A 70 -4.21 23.27 -16.84
CA THR A 70 -5.14 22.56 -15.95
C THR A 70 -4.70 21.12 -15.73
N GLN A 71 -4.03 20.51 -16.71
CA GLN A 71 -3.37 19.22 -16.55
C GLN A 71 -2.22 19.29 -15.54
N GLN A 72 -1.33 20.28 -15.67
CA GLN A 72 -0.22 20.50 -14.73
C GLN A 72 -0.71 20.74 -13.29
N ALA A 73 -1.77 21.55 -13.11
CA ALA A 73 -2.36 21.79 -11.79
C ALA A 73 -2.88 20.50 -11.14
N ARG A 74 -3.53 19.62 -11.92
CA ARG A 74 -4.00 18.31 -11.45
C ARG A 74 -2.85 17.40 -11.06
N GLU A 75 -1.79 17.37 -11.86
CA GLU A 75 -0.61 16.55 -11.59
C GLU A 75 0.11 16.99 -10.31
N CYS A 76 0.27 18.30 -10.12
CA CYS A 76 0.84 18.85 -8.89
C CYS A 76 0.03 18.44 -7.66
N HIS A 77 -1.29 18.64 -7.69
CA HIS A 77 -2.19 18.24 -6.60
C HIS A 77 -2.12 16.74 -6.31
N ASN A 78 -2.19 15.89 -7.35
CA ASN A 78 -2.13 14.45 -7.21
C ASN A 78 -0.78 13.98 -6.62
N ASN A 79 0.32 14.64 -6.99
CA ASN A 79 1.64 14.31 -6.43
C ASN A 79 1.69 14.61 -4.93
N VAL A 80 1.21 15.78 -4.51
CA VAL A 80 1.14 16.15 -3.09
C VAL A 80 0.29 15.14 -2.31
N GLU A 81 -0.89 14.79 -2.81
CA GLU A 81 -1.77 13.82 -2.17
C GLU A 81 -1.15 12.42 -2.12
N LYS A 82 -0.47 11.99 -3.20
CA LYS A 82 0.26 10.71 -3.22
C LYS A 82 1.37 10.69 -2.18
N GLN A 83 2.14 11.76 -2.05
CA GLN A 83 3.19 11.88 -1.02
C GLN A 83 2.58 11.86 0.38
N TYR A 84 1.47 12.55 0.60
CA TYR A 84 0.73 12.50 1.86
C TYR A 84 0.29 11.08 2.22
N ARG A 85 -0.38 10.37 1.30
CA ARG A 85 -0.80 8.98 1.50
C ARG A 85 0.36 8.03 1.74
N THR A 86 1.47 8.22 1.03
CA THR A 86 2.68 7.42 1.20
C THR A 86 3.27 7.61 2.60
N ARG A 87 3.41 8.86 3.05
CA ARG A 87 3.87 9.19 4.41
C ARG A 87 2.92 8.62 5.46
N LEU A 88 1.62 8.72 5.25
CA LEU A 88 0.62 8.18 6.16
C LEU A 88 0.72 6.65 6.26
N LYS A 89 0.85 5.96 5.13
CA LYS A 89 1.07 4.50 5.11
C LYS A 89 2.30 4.11 5.93
N LEU A 90 3.43 4.79 5.73
CA LEU A 90 4.66 4.52 6.49
C LEU A 90 4.47 4.65 8.00
N ARG A 91 3.66 5.62 8.47
CA ARG A 91 3.36 5.77 9.90
C ARG A 91 2.59 4.57 10.46
N PHE A 92 1.63 4.04 9.70
CA PHE A 92 0.89 2.84 10.08
C PHE A 92 1.77 1.59 10.14
N GLU A 93 2.65 1.40 9.15
CA GLU A 93 3.60 0.27 9.14
C GLU A 93 4.51 0.31 10.38
N LYS A 94 5.05 1.49 10.71
CA LYS A 94 5.88 1.68 11.91
C LYS A 94 5.11 1.36 13.20
N LEU A 95 3.88 1.86 13.31
CA LEU A 95 3.03 1.58 14.46
C LEU A 95 2.75 0.08 14.59
N LEU A 96 2.42 -0.58 13.48
CA LEU A 96 2.19 -2.02 13.45
C LEU A 96 3.42 -2.81 13.90
N THR A 97 4.62 -2.44 13.45
CA THR A 97 5.88 -3.08 13.91
C THR A 97 6.06 -2.98 15.42
N VAL A 98 5.78 -1.81 16.02
CA VAL A 98 5.87 -1.62 17.48
C VAL A 98 4.87 -2.51 18.22
N LEU A 99 3.63 -2.60 17.74
CA LEU A 99 2.59 -3.44 18.36
C LEU A 99 2.94 -4.93 18.28
N GLN A 100 3.41 -5.39 17.12
CA GLN A 100 3.84 -6.77 16.94
C GLN A 100 5.05 -7.12 17.81
N ALA A 101 6.04 -6.24 17.92
CA ALA A 101 7.18 -6.43 18.80
C ALA A 101 6.73 -6.53 20.26
N SER A 102 5.81 -5.64 20.67
CA SER A 102 5.27 -5.63 22.02
C SER A 102 4.52 -6.90 22.39
N ARG A 103 3.80 -7.53 21.45
CA ARG A 103 3.09 -8.78 21.70
C ARG A 103 4.07 -9.95 21.94
N ARG A 104 5.19 -9.97 21.23
CA ARG A 104 6.22 -11.01 21.37
C ARG A 104 6.92 -10.99 22.73
N GLU A 105 7.05 -9.83 23.36
CA GLU A 105 7.64 -9.70 24.70
C GLU A 105 6.70 -10.24 25.80
N ASP A 106 5.38 -10.16 25.58
CA ASP A 106 4.36 -10.60 26.53
C ASP A 106 4.13 -12.14 26.45
N GLU A 107 4.29 -12.72 25.25
CA GLU A 107 4.25 -14.17 25.07
C GLU A 107 5.56 -14.83 25.56
N ARG A 108 5.49 -15.45 26.75
CA ARG A 108 6.55 -16.28 27.34
C ARG A 108 7.17 -17.25 26.30
N PRO A 109 8.52 -17.46 26.33
CA PRO A 109 9.20 -18.36 25.39
C PRO A 109 8.79 -19.81 25.65
N GLY A 110 7.77 -20.27 24.93
CA GLY A 110 7.24 -21.63 25.08
C GLY A 110 5.98 -21.88 24.26
N GLU A 111 5.21 -20.84 23.92
CA GLU A 111 3.99 -20.97 23.15
C GLU A 111 4.10 -20.23 21.81
N ALA A 112 5.09 -20.60 21.01
CA ALA A 112 5.24 -20.10 19.64
C ALA A 112 4.14 -20.67 18.73
N LYS A 113 2.90 -20.17 18.87
CA LYS A 113 1.88 -20.30 17.83
C LYS A 113 2.37 -19.48 16.65
N SER A 114 2.99 -20.14 15.68
CA SER A 114 3.57 -19.58 14.45
C SER A 114 2.52 -18.98 13.49
N LEU A 115 1.42 -18.43 13.99
CA LEU A 115 0.23 -18.09 13.20
C LEU A 115 0.09 -16.59 12.90
N GLU A 116 0.96 -15.73 13.41
CA GLU A 116 0.71 -14.28 13.36
C GLU A 116 1.47 -13.52 12.26
N THR A 117 2.37 -14.18 11.54
CA THR A 117 3.13 -13.52 10.48
C THR A 117 2.28 -13.18 9.25
N ASN A 118 1.06 -13.75 9.15
CA ASN A 118 0.12 -13.52 8.05
C ASN A 118 -1.16 -12.79 8.46
N TYR A 119 -1.26 -12.30 9.71
CA TYR A 119 -2.44 -11.53 10.11
C TYR A 119 -2.39 -10.14 9.47
N CYS A 120 -3.19 -9.93 8.43
CA CYS A 120 -3.32 -8.64 7.76
C CYS A 120 -4.12 -7.68 8.65
N PHE A 121 -3.45 -6.76 9.32
CA PHE A 121 -4.12 -5.71 10.07
C PHE A 121 -4.76 -4.69 9.14
N SER A 122 -6.04 -4.39 9.33
CA SER A 122 -6.64 -3.20 8.75
C SER A 122 -6.12 -1.94 9.46
N ARG A 123 -6.27 -0.77 8.84
CA ARG A 123 -5.91 0.51 9.49
C ARG A 123 -6.69 0.74 10.78
N GLY A 124 -7.94 0.28 10.85
CA GLY A 124 -8.76 0.35 12.06
C GLY A 124 -8.17 -0.53 13.15
N ASP A 125 -7.85 -1.79 12.81
CA ASP A 125 -7.28 -2.75 13.77
C ASP A 125 -5.96 -2.26 14.36
N VAL A 126 -5.09 -1.63 13.54
CA VAL A 126 -3.84 -1.03 14.05
C VAL A 126 -4.12 0.04 15.10
N LEU A 127 -5.13 0.89 14.89
CA LEU A 127 -5.49 1.93 15.85
C LEU A 127 -6.13 1.35 17.11
N ASP A 128 -6.97 0.33 16.95
CA ASP A 128 -7.65 -0.34 18.06
C ASP A 128 -6.62 -1.05 18.96
N ALA A 129 -5.71 -1.82 18.35
CA ALA A 129 -4.61 -2.46 19.05
C ALA A 129 -3.68 -1.44 19.73
N ALA A 130 -3.39 -0.30 19.09
CA ALA A 130 -2.61 0.77 19.71
C ALA A 130 -3.30 1.34 20.96
N ARG A 131 -4.62 1.57 20.91
CA ARG A 131 -5.38 2.05 22.08
C ARG A 131 -5.32 1.04 23.21
N GLN A 132 -5.56 -0.23 22.92
CA GLN A 132 -5.51 -1.28 23.94
C GLN A 132 -4.11 -1.38 24.58
N ARG A 133 -3.04 -1.26 23.77
CA ARG A 133 -1.68 -1.30 24.30
C ARG A 133 -1.36 -0.12 25.22
N ILE A 134 -1.82 1.08 24.88
CA ILE A 134 -1.62 2.25 25.76
C ILE A 134 -2.32 2.03 27.09
N LEU A 135 -3.58 1.58 27.09
CA LEU A 135 -4.32 1.31 28.32
C LEU A 135 -3.64 0.26 29.21
N ALA A 136 -3.16 -0.83 28.60
CA ALA A 136 -2.41 -1.86 29.33
C ALA A 136 -1.13 -1.29 29.97
N LEU A 137 -0.34 -0.52 29.21
CA LEU A 137 0.87 0.12 29.73
C LEU A 137 0.59 1.14 30.84
N GLU A 138 -0.51 1.88 30.75
CA GLU A 138 -0.93 2.81 31.80
C GLU A 138 -1.29 2.07 33.10
N GLU A 139 -1.99 0.94 32.98
CA GLU A 139 -2.31 0.09 34.13
C GLU A 139 -1.05 -0.53 34.75
N GLU A 140 -0.16 -1.11 33.94
CA GLU A 140 1.13 -1.65 34.40
C GLU A 140 1.96 -0.58 35.12
N ASN A 141 2.07 0.62 34.55
CA ASN A 141 2.79 1.73 35.17
C ASN A 141 2.18 2.14 36.52
N LYS A 142 0.85 2.13 36.63
CA LYS A 142 0.16 2.41 37.89
C LYS A 142 0.48 1.35 38.95
N GLN A 143 0.43 0.07 38.58
CA GLN A 143 0.77 -1.05 39.46
C GLN A 143 2.22 -0.97 39.94
N LEU A 144 3.16 -0.74 39.02
CA LEU A 144 4.58 -0.56 39.35
C LEU A 144 4.81 0.64 40.27
N SER A 145 4.11 1.74 40.03
CA SER A 145 4.20 2.94 40.87
C SER A 145 3.68 2.69 42.30
N CYS A 146 2.58 1.93 42.45
CA CYS A 146 2.10 1.51 43.78
C CYS A 146 3.14 0.65 44.50
N LYS A 147 3.69 -0.36 43.81
CA LYS A 147 4.71 -1.26 44.38
C LYS A 147 5.98 -0.53 44.80
N ILE A 148 6.44 0.44 44.00
CA ILE A 148 7.59 1.28 44.36
C ILE A 148 7.31 2.09 45.64
N LYS A 149 6.11 2.65 45.78
CA LYS A 149 5.72 3.40 46.99
C LYS A 149 5.68 2.51 48.23
N GLU A 150 5.10 1.31 48.11
CA GLU A 150 5.05 0.33 49.20
C GLU A 150 6.44 -0.10 49.66
N LEU A 151 7.33 -0.44 48.71
CA LEU A 151 8.71 -0.82 49.01
C LEU A 151 9.50 0.33 49.63
N SER A 152 9.30 1.56 49.13
CA SER A 152 9.92 2.76 49.68
C SER A 152 9.47 3.02 51.12
N GLN A 153 8.17 2.87 51.42
CA GLN A 153 7.65 2.98 52.78
C GLN A 153 8.21 1.89 53.70
N ALA A 154 8.27 0.64 53.24
CA ALA A 154 8.83 -0.47 54.00
C ALA A 154 10.32 -0.25 54.33
N LEU A 155 11.08 0.34 53.40
CA LEU A 155 12.50 0.67 53.60
C LEU A 155 12.71 1.82 54.60
N MET A 156 11.75 2.74 54.75
CA MET A 156 11.86 3.86 55.71
C MET A 156 11.42 3.49 57.14
N VAL A 157 10.78 2.33 57.34
CA VAL A 157 10.24 1.91 58.64
C VAL A 157 11.06 0.77 59.27
N GLY A 158 11.99 0.15 58.53
CA GLY A 158 12.95 -0.84 59.03
C GLY A 158 14.32 -0.24 59.33
#